data_AF-A0A2X3H7R7-F1
#
_entry.id   AF-A0A2X3H7R7-F1
#
_cell.length_a   1.000
_cell.length_b   1.000
_cell.length_c   1.000
_cell.angle_alpha   90.00
_cell.angle_beta   90.00
_cell.angle_gamma   90.00
#
_symmetry.space_group_name_H-M   'P 1'
#
loop_
_entity.id
_entity.type
_entity.pdbx_description
1 polymer ?
#
loop_
_entity_poly.entity_id
_entity_poly.type
_entity_poly.pdbx_seq_one_letter_code
_entity_poly.pdbx_strand_id
1 'polypeptide(L)'
;MNHKQLETLEEQKANWERYGNTQLELLDREAIRREVDSDRYVGALLDHSGGHIHPLNLAIGEADAIRLNGGRVYEQSPVTRIQHTSPAVVSTARGQVTARYVIVAGNAYLGDKLEPELAKRSMPCGTQVVTTAPLSEEVARSLIPKNYCVEDCNYLLDYYRLTGRQPSAVRRRRGLRRARSGRRGAADYAETAENLPAAAGGEDWTTAGRATSC
;
A
#
# COMPACT_ATOMS: atom_id res chain seq x y z
N MET A 1 -3.31 20.02 1.85
CA MET A 1 -3.63 19.87 3.29
C MET A 1 -4.11 21.22 3.84
N ASN A 2 -5.04 21.28 4.78
CA ASN A 2 -5.52 22.54 5.41
C ASN A 2 -5.25 22.58 6.93
N HIS A 3 -5.52 23.73 7.57
CA HIS A 3 -5.26 23.90 9.00
C HIS A 3 -5.99 22.90 9.90
N LYS A 4 -7.24 22.56 9.57
CA LYS A 4 -8.01 21.56 10.33
C LYS A 4 -7.36 20.16 10.29
N GLN A 5 -6.79 19.78 9.14
CA GLN A 5 -6.03 18.54 9.02
C GLN A 5 -4.75 18.59 9.86
N LEU A 6 -4.09 19.75 9.98
CA LEU A 6 -2.91 19.91 10.84
C LEU A 6 -3.25 19.77 12.33
N GLU A 7 -4.37 20.35 12.78
CA GLU A 7 -4.87 20.15 14.16
C GLU A 7 -5.14 18.66 14.44
N THR A 8 -5.67 17.92 13.46
CA THR A 8 -5.87 16.48 13.59
C THR A 8 -4.54 15.72 13.74
N LEU A 9 -3.47 16.18 13.09
CA LEU A 9 -2.13 15.59 13.24
C LEU A 9 -1.53 15.86 14.63
N GLU A 10 -1.82 17.01 15.25
CA GLU A 10 -1.43 17.29 16.64
C GLU A 10 -2.11 16.33 17.62
N GLU A 11 -3.42 16.12 17.44
CA GLU A 11 -4.17 15.13 18.22
C GLU A 11 -3.63 13.71 18.00
N GLN A 12 -3.31 13.35 16.75
CA GLN A 12 -2.73 12.06 16.40
C GLN A 12 -1.36 11.87 17.07
N LYS A 13 -0.49 12.89 17.04
CA LYS A 13 0.80 12.88 17.73
C LYS A 13 0.63 12.58 19.21
N ALA A 14 -0.22 13.35 19.89
CA ALA A 14 -0.47 13.16 21.32
C ALA A 14 -1.01 11.75 21.63
N ASN A 15 -1.87 11.20 20.76
CA ASN A 15 -2.38 9.85 20.91
C ASN A 15 -1.30 8.78 20.77
N TRP A 16 -0.41 8.91 19.78
CA TRP A 16 0.66 7.95 19.54
C TRP A 16 1.74 7.99 20.61
N GLU A 17 2.06 9.18 21.13
CA GLU A 17 2.99 9.35 22.24
C GLU A 17 2.51 8.66 23.52
N ARG A 18 1.19 8.63 23.78
CA ARG A 18 0.61 7.87 24.90
C ARG A 18 0.87 6.36 24.80
N TYR A 19 1.05 5.82 23.59
CA TYR A 19 1.39 4.43 23.34
C TYR A 19 2.91 4.20 23.19
N GLY A 20 3.73 5.22 23.44
CA GLY A 20 5.19 5.12 23.49
C GLY A 20 5.92 5.45 22.19
N ASN A 21 5.23 5.85 21.11
CA ASN A 21 5.92 6.40 19.94
C ASN A 21 6.21 7.89 20.15
N THR A 22 7.40 8.19 20.69
CA THR A 22 7.87 9.55 20.95
C THR A 22 8.78 10.11 19.84
N GLN A 23 8.91 9.40 18.72
CA GLN A 23 9.76 9.79 17.58
C GLN A 23 8.98 10.56 16.51
N LEU A 24 7.90 11.22 16.92
CA LEU A 24 7.01 12.00 16.07
C LEU A 24 7.36 13.49 16.15
N GLU A 25 7.56 14.11 15.00
CA GLU A 25 7.85 15.53 14.87
C GLU A 25 6.76 16.23 14.06
N LEU A 26 6.13 17.26 14.63
CA LEU A 26 5.20 18.10 13.90
C LEU A 26 5.99 19.14 13.10
N LEU A 27 5.84 19.13 11.78
CA LEU A 27 6.47 20.06 10.86
C LEU A 27 5.48 21.15 10.48
N ASP A 28 5.94 22.40 10.52
CA ASP A 28 5.21 23.53 9.95
C ASP A 28 5.39 23.61 8.41
N ARG A 29 4.80 24.65 7.80
CA ARG A 29 4.87 24.90 6.36
C ARG A 29 6.30 25.07 5.84
N GLU A 30 7.18 25.72 6.60
CA GLU A 30 8.56 25.96 6.16
C GLU A 30 9.39 24.69 6.32
N ALA A 31 9.12 23.91 7.36
CA ALA A 31 9.81 22.66 7.65
C ALA A 31 9.47 21.56 6.64
N ILE A 32 8.19 21.37 6.30
CA ILE A 32 7.79 20.33 5.35
C ILE A 32 8.41 20.51 3.96
N ARG A 33 8.65 21.76 3.53
CA ARG A 33 9.31 22.05 2.25
C ARG A 33 10.74 21.52 2.15
N ARG A 34 11.41 21.30 3.28
CA ARG A 34 12.74 20.69 3.33
C ARG A 34 12.69 19.18 3.14
N GLU A 35 11.54 18.57 3.42
CA GLU A 35 11.34 17.11 3.36
C GLU A 35 10.65 16.67 2.07
N VAL A 36 9.74 17.51 1.54
CA VAL A 36 8.99 17.28 0.31
C VAL A 36 8.86 18.61 -0.45
N ASP A 37 9.32 18.66 -1.70
CA ASP A 37 9.27 19.87 -2.52
C ASP A 37 7.85 20.16 -3.06
N SER A 38 6.96 20.63 -2.19
CA SER A 38 5.56 20.92 -2.55
C SER A 38 4.96 22.05 -1.71
N ASP A 39 4.34 23.01 -2.39
CA ASP A 39 3.63 24.13 -1.74
C ASP A 39 2.23 23.74 -1.19
N ARG A 40 1.81 22.48 -1.41
CA ARG A 40 0.44 22.02 -1.10
C ARG A 40 0.22 21.59 0.34
N TYR A 41 1.30 21.45 1.09
CA TYR A 41 1.27 21.07 2.49
C TYR A 41 1.47 22.30 3.38
N VAL A 42 0.60 22.43 4.39
CA VAL A 42 0.69 23.50 5.39
C VAL A 42 1.46 23.08 6.65
N GLY A 43 1.93 21.83 6.66
CA GLY A 43 2.63 21.14 7.74
C GLY A 43 2.66 19.62 7.47
N ALA A 44 3.15 18.83 8.42
CA ALA A 44 3.10 17.37 8.40
C ALA A 44 3.36 16.79 9.81
N LEU A 45 3.15 15.49 9.97
CA LEU A 45 3.63 14.72 11.12
C LEU A 45 4.66 13.72 10.62
N LEU A 46 5.93 13.95 10.93
CA LEU A 46 7.04 13.08 10.53
C LEU A 46 7.30 12.03 11.61
N ASP A 47 7.29 10.76 11.22
CA ASP A 47 7.70 9.64 12.08
C ASP A 47 9.14 9.22 11.74
N HIS A 48 10.09 9.51 12.64
CA HIS A 48 11.50 9.16 12.47
C HIS A 48 11.79 7.66 12.66
N SER A 49 10.84 6.91 13.22
CA SER A 49 10.93 5.45 13.36
C SER A 49 10.32 4.69 12.17
N GLY A 50 9.52 5.39 11.36
CA GLY A 50 8.82 4.85 10.21
C GLY A 50 9.74 4.60 9.01
N GLY A 51 9.21 3.83 8.06
CA GLY A 51 9.90 3.57 6.80
C GLY A 51 8.99 2.88 5.80
N HIS A 52 9.48 2.74 4.58
CA HIS A 52 8.81 1.97 3.53
C HIS A 52 9.66 0.79 3.10
N ILE A 53 8.97 -0.26 2.65
CA ILE A 53 9.57 -1.51 2.20
C ILE A 53 9.17 -1.79 0.76
N HIS A 54 9.90 -2.70 0.10
CA HIS A 54 9.49 -3.27 -1.18
C HIS A 54 8.68 -4.55 -0.92
N PRO A 55 7.32 -4.51 -0.95
CA PRO A 55 6.52 -5.61 -0.40
C PRO A 55 6.70 -6.92 -1.17
N LEU A 56 6.93 -6.86 -2.48
CA LEU A 56 7.21 -8.05 -3.29
C LEU A 56 8.54 -8.70 -2.91
N ASN A 57 9.56 -7.92 -2.55
CA ASN A 57 10.86 -8.50 -2.18
C ASN A 57 10.79 -9.11 -0.78
N LEU A 58 10.03 -8.48 0.12
CA LEU A 58 9.72 -9.06 1.42
C LEU A 58 9.01 -10.41 1.26
N ALA A 59 7.94 -10.47 0.45
CA ALA A 59 7.17 -11.71 0.24
C ALA A 59 8.03 -12.83 -0.38
N ILE A 60 8.91 -12.50 -1.33
CA ILE A 60 9.88 -13.47 -1.89
C ILE A 60 10.84 -13.95 -0.80
N GLY A 61 11.42 -13.04 -0.01
CA GLY A 61 12.33 -13.38 1.08
C GLY A 61 11.67 -14.25 2.16
N GLU A 62 10.42 -13.98 2.52
CA GLU A 62 9.62 -14.80 3.45
C GLU A 62 9.38 -16.21 2.89
N ALA A 63 9.02 -16.32 1.60
CA ALA A 63 8.83 -17.62 0.95
C ALA A 63 10.13 -18.45 0.92
N ASP A 64 11.27 -17.80 0.68
CA ASP A 64 12.57 -18.45 0.70
C ASP A 64 12.97 -18.86 2.12
N ALA A 65 12.71 -18.02 3.12
CA ALA A 65 12.92 -18.37 4.52
C ALA A 65 12.09 -19.61 4.94
N ILE A 66 10.83 -19.71 4.50
CA ILE A 66 10.00 -20.90 4.73
C ILE A 66 10.65 -22.15 4.12
N ARG A 67 11.12 -22.07 2.88
CA ARG A 67 11.78 -23.20 2.20
C ARG A 67 13.07 -23.62 2.89
N LEU A 68 13.89 -22.66 3.30
CA LEU A 68 15.14 -22.90 4.03
C LEU A 68 14.90 -23.62 5.37
N ASN A 69 13.75 -23.39 6.00
CA ASN A 69 13.34 -24.07 7.23
C ASN A 69 12.57 -25.39 6.98
N GLY A 70 12.61 -25.94 5.75
CA GLY A 70 12.00 -27.22 5.39
C GLY A 70 10.50 -27.15 5.06
N GLY A 71 9.91 -25.95 5.05
CA GLY A 71 8.56 -25.71 4.58
C GLY A 71 8.43 -25.93 3.07
N ARG A 72 7.20 -26.14 2.60
CA ARG A 72 6.88 -26.34 1.18
C ARG A 72 5.93 -25.26 0.70
N VAL A 73 6.29 -24.61 -0.39
CA VAL A 73 5.47 -23.58 -1.05
C VAL A 73 5.01 -24.14 -2.39
N TYR A 74 3.69 -24.21 -2.58
CA TYR A 74 3.08 -24.68 -3.83
C TYR A 74 2.40 -23.51 -4.53
N GLU A 75 3.06 -22.97 -5.56
CA GLU A 75 2.52 -21.91 -6.39
C GLU A 75 1.56 -22.49 -7.45
N GLN A 76 0.73 -21.62 -8.05
CA GLN A 76 -0.21 -22.01 -9.12
C GLN A 76 -1.10 -23.21 -8.74
N SER A 77 -1.42 -23.33 -7.45
CA SER A 77 -2.17 -24.44 -6.86
C SER A 77 -3.36 -23.90 -6.06
N PRO A 78 -4.32 -23.23 -6.73
CA PRO A 78 -5.43 -22.60 -6.04
C PRO A 78 -6.24 -23.63 -5.25
N VAL A 79 -6.51 -23.30 -3.98
CA VAL A 79 -7.37 -24.11 -3.12
C VAL A 79 -8.81 -23.95 -3.58
N THR A 80 -9.49 -25.07 -3.82
CA THR A 80 -10.88 -25.11 -4.29
C THR A 80 -11.86 -25.50 -3.18
N ARG A 81 -11.39 -26.17 -2.13
CA ARG A 81 -12.21 -26.62 -1.01
C ARG A 81 -11.39 -26.81 0.26
N ILE A 82 -11.95 -26.42 1.40
CA ILE A 82 -11.46 -26.77 2.74
C ILE A 82 -12.53 -27.60 3.42
N GLN A 83 -12.15 -28.78 3.92
CA GLN A 83 -13.00 -29.63 4.73
C GLN A 83 -12.49 -29.57 6.17
N HIS A 84 -13.32 -29.05 7.06
CA HIS A 84 -13.04 -28.90 8.50
C HIS A 84 -13.23 -30.23 9.25
N THR A 85 -12.56 -31.28 8.78
CA THR A 85 -12.45 -32.59 9.45
C THR A 85 -11.28 -32.58 10.44
N SER A 86 -11.05 -33.69 11.15
CA SER A 86 -9.87 -33.88 12.01
C SER A 86 -9.08 -35.11 11.53
N PRO A 87 -7.94 -34.93 10.81
CA PRO A 87 -7.34 -33.67 10.37
C PRO A 87 -8.15 -33.00 9.25
N ALA A 88 -7.98 -31.69 9.06
CA ALA A 88 -8.62 -30.94 7.98
C ALA A 88 -8.04 -31.36 6.63
N VAL A 89 -8.86 -31.33 5.58
CA VAL A 89 -8.47 -31.67 4.20
C VAL A 89 -8.59 -30.44 3.33
N VAL A 90 -7.49 -30.03 2.70
CA VAL A 90 -7.42 -28.88 1.78
C VAL A 90 -7.20 -29.41 0.37
N SER A 91 -8.14 -29.13 -0.52
CA SER A 91 -8.13 -29.65 -1.89
C SER A 91 -7.77 -28.57 -2.91
N THR A 92 -7.05 -28.98 -3.94
CA THR A 92 -6.76 -28.22 -5.16
C THR A 92 -7.29 -29.00 -6.36
N ALA A 93 -7.16 -28.45 -7.57
CA ALA A 93 -7.55 -29.16 -8.79
C ALA A 93 -6.73 -30.45 -9.04
N ARG A 94 -5.50 -30.56 -8.52
CA ARG A 94 -4.55 -31.64 -8.84
C ARG A 94 -4.12 -32.48 -7.64
N GLY A 95 -4.72 -32.28 -6.47
CA GLY A 95 -4.36 -33.02 -5.27
C GLY A 95 -4.88 -32.38 -3.99
N GLN A 96 -4.51 -32.96 -2.85
CA GLN A 96 -4.95 -32.54 -1.53
C GLN A 96 -3.84 -32.61 -0.50
N VAL A 97 -3.99 -31.83 0.57
CA VAL A 97 -3.12 -31.83 1.75
C VAL A 97 -3.98 -32.02 3.00
N THR A 98 -3.52 -32.85 3.93
CA THR A 98 -4.13 -33.00 5.26
C THR A 98 -3.35 -32.22 6.30
N ALA A 99 -4.02 -31.44 7.15
CA ALA A 99 -3.37 -30.63 8.18
C ALA A 99 -4.16 -30.62 9.48
N ARG A 100 -3.47 -30.53 10.62
CA ARG A 100 -4.12 -30.34 11.94
C ARG A 100 -4.71 -28.93 12.09
N TYR A 101 -4.05 -27.94 11.50
CA TYR A 101 -4.46 -26.54 11.51
C TYR A 101 -4.40 -25.97 10.11
N VAL A 102 -5.36 -25.12 9.77
CA VAL A 102 -5.42 -24.40 8.50
C VAL A 102 -5.53 -22.92 8.81
N ILE A 103 -4.60 -22.12 8.28
CA ILE A 103 -4.62 -20.66 8.36
C ILE A 103 -4.99 -20.13 6.98
N VAL A 104 -6.08 -19.37 6.89
CA VAL A 104 -6.58 -18.81 5.64
C VAL A 104 -6.09 -17.37 5.51
N ALA A 105 -5.12 -17.14 4.61
CA ALA A 105 -4.46 -15.85 4.41
C ALA A 105 -4.68 -15.26 2.99
N GLY A 106 -5.83 -15.55 2.35
CA GLY A 106 -6.12 -15.14 0.97
C GLY A 106 -6.68 -13.72 0.80
N ASN A 107 -6.84 -12.96 1.89
CA ASN A 107 -7.33 -11.57 1.89
C ASN A 107 -8.66 -11.43 1.09
N ALA A 108 -8.87 -10.31 0.38
CA ALA A 108 -10.07 -10.05 -0.43
C ALA A 108 -10.27 -11.00 -1.63
N TYR A 109 -9.37 -11.96 -1.86
CA TYR A 109 -9.37 -12.84 -3.04
C TYR A 109 -9.87 -14.26 -2.74
N LEU A 110 -10.32 -14.54 -1.51
CA LEU A 110 -10.85 -15.86 -1.13
C LEU A 110 -12.12 -16.24 -1.91
N GLY A 111 -12.84 -15.25 -2.44
CA GLY A 111 -14.15 -15.41 -3.05
C GLY A 111 -15.21 -15.86 -2.04
N ASP A 112 -16.46 -15.94 -2.50
CA ASP A 112 -17.59 -16.20 -1.59
C ASP A 112 -17.77 -17.68 -1.21
N LYS A 113 -17.04 -18.59 -1.88
CA LYS A 113 -17.28 -20.04 -1.82
C LYS A 113 -16.32 -20.81 -0.93
N LEU A 114 -15.07 -20.35 -0.80
CA LEU A 114 -14.04 -21.12 -0.09
C LEU A 114 -14.26 -21.10 1.42
N GLU A 115 -14.54 -19.93 1.97
CA GLU A 115 -14.85 -19.70 3.38
C GLU A 115 -15.95 -18.61 3.50
N PRO A 116 -17.24 -18.97 3.36
CA PRO A 116 -18.33 -17.99 3.29
C PRO A 116 -18.46 -17.09 4.53
N GLU A 117 -18.16 -17.63 5.72
CA GLU A 117 -18.23 -16.87 6.97
C GLU A 117 -17.14 -15.79 7.07
N LEU A 118 -15.96 -16.04 6.50
CA LEU A 118 -14.90 -15.05 6.39
C LEU A 118 -15.23 -14.02 5.30
N ALA A 119 -15.73 -14.48 4.14
CA ALA A 119 -16.07 -13.60 3.02
C ALA A 119 -17.10 -12.54 3.41
N LYS A 120 -18.12 -12.89 4.22
CA LYS A 120 -19.14 -11.94 4.72
C LYS A 120 -18.58 -10.81 5.58
N ARG A 121 -17.40 -10.99 6.17
CA ARG A 121 -16.73 -10.01 7.04
C ARG A 121 -15.68 -9.17 6.31
N SER A 122 -15.47 -9.45 5.02
CA SER A 122 -14.48 -8.77 4.18
C SER A 122 -15.20 -7.91 3.14
N MET A 123 -14.78 -6.65 3.02
CA MET A 123 -15.25 -5.75 1.97
C MET A 123 -14.09 -5.44 1.01
N PRO A 124 -14.14 -5.85 -0.26
CA PRO A 124 -13.07 -5.56 -1.21
C PRO A 124 -13.01 -4.07 -1.53
N CYS A 125 -11.92 -3.41 -1.14
CA CYS A 125 -11.61 -2.03 -1.50
C CYS A 125 -10.63 -2.01 -2.68
N GLY A 126 -11.09 -1.49 -3.83
CA GLY A 126 -10.22 -1.30 -4.99
C GLY A 126 -9.25 -0.15 -4.78
N THR A 127 -7.96 -0.39 -5.00
CA THR A 127 -6.93 0.64 -4.99
C THR A 127 -6.16 0.58 -6.31
N GLN A 128 -5.67 1.73 -6.75
CA GLN A 128 -4.92 1.84 -8.00
C GLN A 128 -3.53 2.38 -7.70
N VAL A 129 -2.52 1.80 -8.35
CA VAL A 129 -1.13 2.21 -8.24
C VAL A 129 -0.65 2.68 -9.60
N VAL A 130 -0.06 3.86 -9.64
CA VAL A 130 0.56 4.45 -10.84
C VAL A 130 2.03 4.74 -10.56
N THR A 131 2.84 4.69 -11.61
CA THR A 131 4.26 5.03 -11.58
C THR A 131 4.59 6.04 -12.65
N THR A 132 5.49 6.98 -12.35
CA THR A 132 6.12 7.83 -13.37
C THR A 132 7.04 7.00 -14.26
N ALA A 133 7.51 7.63 -15.34
CA ALA A 133 8.74 7.22 -15.98
C ALA A 133 9.92 7.23 -14.97
N PRO A 134 11.02 6.53 -15.26
CA PRO A 134 12.24 6.63 -14.48
C PRO A 134 12.72 8.09 -14.38
N LEU A 135 12.79 8.61 -13.16
CA LEU A 135 13.36 9.92 -12.85
C LEU A 135 14.89 9.83 -12.82
N SER A 136 15.55 10.93 -13.16
CA SER A 136 16.97 11.08 -12.83
C SER A 136 17.13 11.14 -11.30
N GLU A 137 18.30 10.72 -10.81
CA GLU A 137 18.62 10.76 -9.37
C GLU A 137 18.53 12.20 -8.83
N GLU A 138 18.93 13.18 -9.63
CA GLU A 138 18.86 14.61 -9.28
C GLU A 138 17.41 15.05 -9.04
N VAL A 139 16.51 14.73 -9.97
CA VAL A 139 15.08 15.07 -9.83
C VAL A 139 14.47 14.30 -8.66
N ALA A 140 14.75 13.01 -8.52
CA ALA A 140 14.22 12.22 -7.42
C ALA A 140 14.62 12.80 -6.04
N ARG A 141 15.89 13.21 -5.89
CA ARG A 141 16.39 13.86 -4.67
C ARG A 141 15.86 15.28 -4.48
N SER A 142 15.57 16.02 -5.55
CA SER A 142 14.95 17.33 -5.40
C SER A 142 13.50 17.20 -4.89
N LEU A 143 12.80 16.14 -5.28
CA LEU A 143 11.40 15.91 -4.87
C LEU A 143 11.25 15.47 -3.42
N ILE A 144 12.00 14.43 -3.01
CA ILE A 144 11.96 13.86 -1.66
C ILE A 144 13.40 13.56 -1.20
N PRO A 145 14.13 14.57 -0.70
CA PRO A 145 15.57 14.47 -0.42
C PRO A 145 15.97 13.31 0.49
N LYS A 146 15.13 13.01 1.49
CA LYS A 146 15.37 11.94 2.47
C LYS A 146 14.68 10.63 2.13
N ASN A 147 14.06 10.53 0.95
CA ASN A 147 13.35 9.34 0.47
C ASN A 147 12.29 8.81 1.47
N TYR A 148 11.56 9.72 2.12
CA TYR A 148 10.41 9.36 2.94
C TYR A 148 9.23 8.87 2.09
N CYS A 149 8.36 8.07 2.70
CA CYS A 149 7.03 7.84 2.17
C CYS A 149 6.10 8.95 2.65
N VAL A 150 5.39 9.57 1.71
CA VAL A 150 4.48 10.68 1.98
C VAL A 150 3.06 10.17 1.84
N GLU A 151 2.23 10.42 2.83
CA GLU A 151 0.77 10.22 2.76
C GLU A 151 0.07 11.55 3.01
N ASP A 152 -1.02 11.81 2.28
CA ASP A 152 -1.86 12.97 2.52
C ASP A 152 -3.00 12.68 3.51
N CYS A 153 -3.53 13.75 4.10
CA CYS A 153 -4.66 13.66 5.03
C CYS A 153 -6.03 13.72 4.32
N ASN A 154 -6.09 13.45 3.01
CA ASN A 154 -7.35 13.55 2.26
C ASN A 154 -8.25 12.35 2.53
N TYR A 155 -9.57 12.56 2.39
CA TYR A 155 -10.54 11.48 2.57
C TYR A 155 -10.31 10.31 1.60
N LEU A 156 -9.96 10.62 0.34
CA LEU A 156 -9.40 9.66 -0.60
C LEU A 156 -7.89 9.80 -0.54
N LEU A 157 -7.28 9.09 0.40
CA LEU A 157 -5.86 9.15 0.68
C LEU A 157 -5.02 8.87 -0.58
N ASP A 158 -4.12 9.80 -0.88
CA ASP A 158 -3.03 9.62 -1.80
C ASP A 158 -1.74 9.45 -1.00
N TYR A 159 -0.99 8.40 -1.33
CA TYR A 159 0.38 8.26 -0.83
C TYR A 159 1.35 7.99 -1.95
N TYR A 160 2.57 8.48 -1.78
CA TYR A 160 3.63 8.30 -2.75
C TYR A 160 5.01 8.17 -2.12
N ARG A 161 5.90 7.54 -2.87
CA ARG A 161 7.30 7.31 -2.49
C ARG A 161 8.15 7.07 -3.72
N LEU A 162 9.45 7.23 -3.59
CA LEU A 162 10.39 6.80 -4.62
C LEU A 162 10.59 5.28 -4.57
N THR A 163 10.79 4.67 -5.73
CA THR A 163 11.19 3.26 -5.85
C THR A 163 12.70 3.12 -5.94
N GLY A 164 13.24 1.96 -5.57
CA GLY A 164 14.68 1.81 -5.35
C GLY A 164 15.53 1.56 -6.60
N ARG A 165 15.03 0.83 -7.62
CA ARG A 165 15.90 0.33 -8.72
C ARG A 165 16.08 1.33 -9.86
N GLN A 166 15.06 2.14 -10.09
CA GLN A 166 15.08 3.34 -10.92
C GLN A 166 14.12 4.29 -10.21
N PRO A 167 14.56 5.46 -9.73
CA PRO A 167 13.70 6.33 -8.94
C PRO A 167 12.43 6.65 -9.74
N SER A 168 11.30 6.08 -9.36
CA SER A 168 10.00 6.46 -9.90
C SER A 168 9.08 6.78 -8.76
N ALA A 169 8.26 7.81 -8.92
CA ALA A 169 7.24 8.11 -7.94
C ALA A 169 6.11 7.09 -8.11
N VAL A 170 5.95 6.21 -7.13
CA VAL A 170 4.75 5.37 -7.02
C VAL A 170 3.70 6.16 -6.28
N ARG A 171 2.51 6.35 -6.87
CA ARG A 171 1.33 6.87 -6.16
C ARG A 171 0.28 5.78 -6.05
N ARG A 172 -0.36 5.67 -4.89
CA ARG A 172 -1.58 4.88 -4.74
C ARG A 172 -2.71 5.74 -4.23
N ARG A 173 -3.88 5.53 -4.83
CA ARG A 173 -5.15 6.12 -4.38
C ARG A 173 -6.13 5.04 -3.99
N ARG A 174 -6.85 5.24 -2.89
CA ARG A 174 -7.95 4.36 -2.49
C ARG A 174 -9.22 4.73 -3.26
N GLY A 175 -9.84 3.75 -3.91
CA GLY A 175 -11.18 3.88 -4.48
C GLY A 175 -12.23 3.26 -3.56
N LEU A 176 -13.22 4.05 -3.12
CA LEU A 176 -14.33 3.55 -2.29
C LEU A 176 -15.38 2.74 -3.06
N ARG A 177 -15.22 2.55 -4.38
CA ARG A 177 -16.21 1.84 -5.19
C ARG A 177 -15.85 0.36 -5.29
N ARG A 178 -16.84 -0.51 -5.04
CA ARG A 178 -16.83 -1.93 -5.35
C ARG A 178 -16.24 -2.11 -6.75
N ALA A 179 -15.21 -2.95 -6.91
CA ALA A 179 -14.58 -3.20 -8.20
C ALA A 179 -15.63 -3.69 -9.21
N ARG A 180 -16.17 -2.78 -10.03
CA ARG A 180 -17.05 -3.12 -11.15
C ARG A 180 -16.17 -3.43 -12.36
N SER A 181 -16.50 -4.51 -13.06
CA SER A 181 -15.80 -5.08 -14.23
C SER A 181 -15.79 -4.19 -15.50
N GLY A 182 -15.91 -2.87 -15.37
CA GLY A 182 -15.99 -1.94 -16.50
C GLY A 182 -14.66 -1.27 -16.83
N ARG A 183 -14.31 -1.24 -18.12
CA ARG A 183 -13.26 -0.38 -18.72
C ARG A 183 -13.58 1.10 -18.46
N ARG A 184 -13.12 1.66 -17.36
CA ARG A 184 -12.85 3.11 -17.24
C ARG A 184 -11.35 3.27 -16.97
N GLY A 185 -10.71 4.03 -17.85
CA GLY A 185 -9.28 4.04 -18.11
C GLY A 185 -8.48 4.92 -17.16
N ALA A 186 -7.17 4.86 -17.32
CA ALA A 186 -6.17 5.68 -16.62
C ALA A 186 -6.35 7.21 -16.83
N ALA A 187 -7.13 7.62 -17.84
CA ALA A 187 -7.36 9.01 -18.22
C ALA A 187 -8.06 9.83 -17.11
N ASP A 188 -9.07 9.29 -16.41
CA ASP A 188 -9.74 9.99 -15.30
C ASP A 188 -8.82 10.18 -14.07
N TYR A 189 -7.66 9.50 -14.05
CA TYR A 189 -6.70 9.53 -12.93
C TYR A 189 -5.54 10.50 -13.14
N ALA A 190 -5.05 10.64 -14.38
CA ALA A 190 -4.03 11.64 -14.74
C ALA A 190 -4.54 13.07 -14.55
N GLU A 191 -5.85 13.30 -14.74
CA GLU A 191 -6.49 14.63 -14.61
C GLU A 191 -6.50 15.18 -13.17
N THR A 192 -6.22 14.34 -12.16
CA THR A 192 -6.14 14.73 -10.74
C THR A 192 -4.72 14.62 -10.16
N ALA A 193 -3.72 15.06 -10.94
CA ALA A 193 -2.33 15.28 -10.52
C ALA A 193 -2.16 16.51 -9.58
N GLU A 194 -3.21 16.85 -8.83
CA GLU A 194 -3.28 18.08 -8.03
C GLU A 194 -2.45 18.04 -6.75
N ASN A 195 -1.72 16.96 -6.41
CA ASN A 195 -0.96 16.89 -5.14
C ASN A 195 0.55 16.57 -5.30
N LEU A 196 1.03 16.35 -6.52
CA LEU A 196 2.44 16.01 -6.78
C LEU A 196 3.33 17.26 -6.83
N PRO A 197 4.53 17.26 -6.22
CA PRO A 197 5.56 18.29 -6.49
C PRO A 197 5.57 18.72 -7.96
N ALA A 198 5.62 20.03 -8.22
CA ALA A 198 5.37 20.59 -9.56
C ALA A 198 6.21 19.94 -10.69
N ALA A 199 7.41 19.44 -10.36
CA ALA A 199 8.30 18.76 -11.30
C ALA A 199 7.83 17.36 -11.75
N ALA A 200 6.94 16.69 -11.02
CA ALA A 200 6.37 15.38 -11.41
C ALA A 200 5.07 15.51 -12.25
N GLY A 201 4.59 16.74 -12.46
CA GLY A 201 3.37 17.02 -13.23
C GLY A 201 3.53 16.98 -14.76
N GLY A 202 4.76 16.89 -15.26
CA GLY A 202 5.09 16.90 -16.69
C GLY A 202 5.42 15.53 -17.30
N GLU A 203 5.37 14.44 -16.52
CA GLU A 203 5.80 13.12 -16.97
C GLU A 203 4.64 12.17 -17.33
N ASP A 204 4.88 11.26 -18.27
CA ASP A 204 3.94 10.22 -18.69
C ASP A 204 3.70 9.21 -17.55
N TRP A 205 2.57 9.35 -16.86
CA TRP A 205 2.14 8.42 -15.83
C TRP A 205 1.61 7.12 -16.44
N THR A 206 2.24 5.99 -16.08
CA THR A 206 1.78 4.67 -16.52
C THR A 206 1.12 3.92 -15.37
N THR A 207 0.02 3.20 -15.63
CA THR A 207 -0.64 2.39 -14.59
C THR A 207 0.20 1.16 -14.27
N ALA A 208 0.66 1.06 -13.02
CA ALA A 208 1.49 -0.06 -12.56
C ALA A 208 0.64 -1.25 -12.05
N GLY A 209 -0.64 -1.04 -11.73
CA GLY A 209 -1.56 -2.13 -11.43
C GLY A 209 -2.83 -1.72 -10.69
N ARG A 210 -3.76 -2.67 -10.55
CA ARG A 210 -4.90 -2.59 -9.62
C ARG A 210 -4.65 -3.57 -8.49
N ALA A 211 -4.77 -3.10 -7.25
CA ALA A 211 -4.66 -3.94 -6.07
C ALA A 211 -5.93 -3.80 -5.24
N THR A 212 -6.46 -4.89 -4.70
CA THR A 212 -7.57 -4.88 -3.75
C THR A 212 -7.01 -5.02 -2.34
N SER A 213 -7.37 -4.11 -1.44
CA SER A 213 -7.16 -4.27 0.00
C SER A 213 -8.49 -4.54 0.69
N CYS A 214 -8.46 -5.24 1.82
CA CYS A 214 -9.60 -5.22 2.77
C CYS A 214 -9.64 -3.89 3.53
#